data_AF-A0A7C1FH64-F1
#
_entry.id   AF-A0A7C1FH64-F1
#
_cell.length_a   1.000
_cell.length_b   1.000
_cell.length_c   1.000
_cell.angle_alpha   90.00
_cell.angle_beta   90.00
_cell.angle_gamma   90.00
#
_symmetry.space_group_name_H-M   'P 1'
#
loop_
_entity.id
_entity.type
_entity.pdbx_description
1 polymer ?
#
loop_
_entity_poly.entity_id
_entity_poly.type
_entity_poly.pdbx_seq_one_letter_code
_entity_poly.pdbx_strand_id
1 'polypeptide(L)'
;MSNYLPFEDEFRKFLQQRHARFIDQTRSYHDADFALMLSDGARFALEVKEKRQAYVKSVWPANTPEPHMFILDELTVRKCLGFAPRAGVAVKDVIGERYVFFSVIDLALMPRVRVNRRIERNQPDLKGKWIVDLRNGGQATTLDELLGHIQTYLANLHSILYEIHPCYGDYVGETVGDGGITRRPEHWSQDVRNSRRDA
;
A
#
# COMPACT_ATOMS: atom_id res chain seq x y z
N MET A 1 -24.83 -22.20 -3.15
CA MET A 1 -23.81 -21.75 -2.19
C MET A 1 -22.62 -21.26 -3.00
N SER A 2 -22.33 -19.96 -2.99
CA SER A 2 -21.14 -19.45 -3.68
C SER A 2 -19.91 -20.08 -3.04
N ASN A 3 -19.06 -20.74 -3.83
CA ASN A 3 -17.75 -21.23 -3.41
C ASN A 3 -16.82 -20.02 -3.20
N TYR A 4 -17.08 -19.28 -2.14
CA TYR A 4 -16.30 -18.13 -1.77
C TYR A 4 -14.90 -18.57 -1.35
N LEU A 5 -13.88 -18.05 -2.02
CA LEU A 5 -12.48 -18.31 -1.74
C LEU A 5 -11.85 -17.05 -1.11
N PRO A 6 -11.33 -17.13 0.14
CA PRO A 6 -10.58 -16.04 0.76
C PRO A 6 -9.42 -15.58 -0.13
N PHE A 7 -9.12 -14.28 -0.12
CA PHE A 7 -8.10 -13.73 -1.01
C PHE A 7 -6.71 -14.37 -0.82
N GLU A 8 -6.34 -14.71 0.42
CA GLU A 8 -5.11 -15.47 0.70
C GLU A 8 -5.06 -16.81 -0.06
N ASP A 9 -6.15 -17.58 -0.04
CA ASP A 9 -6.22 -18.89 -0.70
C ASP A 9 -6.26 -18.75 -2.23
N GLU A 10 -6.96 -17.73 -2.72
CA GLU A 10 -7.02 -17.38 -4.13
C GLU A 10 -5.64 -17.00 -4.67
N PHE A 11 -4.96 -16.08 -3.98
CA PHE A 11 -3.64 -15.61 -4.37
C PHE A 11 -2.60 -16.74 -4.33
N ARG A 12 -2.65 -17.59 -3.28
CA ARG A 12 -1.82 -18.80 -3.19
C ARG A 12 -2.02 -19.72 -4.40
N LYS A 13 -3.27 -20.05 -4.74
CA LYS A 13 -3.56 -20.92 -5.89
C LYS A 13 -3.06 -20.32 -7.19
N PHE A 14 -3.25 -19.02 -7.38
CA PHE A 14 -2.77 -18.30 -8.54
C PHE A 14 -1.24 -18.34 -8.66
N LEU A 15 -0.50 -18.09 -7.57
CA LEU A 15 0.97 -18.20 -7.57
C LEU A 15 1.45 -19.63 -7.87
N GLN A 16 0.75 -20.64 -7.36
CA GLN A 16 1.05 -22.05 -7.63
C GLN A 16 0.82 -22.40 -9.12
N GLN A 17 -0.29 -21.94 -9.72
CA GLN A 17 -0.59 -22.13 -11.14
C GLN A 17 0.43 -21.43 -12.04
N ARG A 18 0.99 -20.32 -11.58
CA ARG A 18 2.08 -19.58 -12.24
C ARG A 18 3.44 -20.24 -12.12
N HIS A 19 3.58 -21.29 -11.31
CA HIS A 19 4.87 -21.81 -10.86
C HIS A 19 5.78 -20.71 -10.29
N ALA A 20 5.19 -19.68 -9.67
CA ALA A 20 5.93 -18.61 -9.04
C ALA A 20 6.67 -19.16 -7.82
N ARG A 21 7.89 -18.68 -7.57
CA ARG A 21 8.63 -19.00 -6.35
C ARG A 21 8.18 -18.04 -5.24
N PHE A 22 7.59 -18.58 -4.18
CA PHE A 22 7.15 -17.77 -3.03
C PHE A 22 7.24 -18.56 -1.73
N ILE A 23 7.24 -17.83 -0.61
CA ILE A 23 7.07 -18.38 0.74
C ILE A 23 5.69 -17.97 1.22
N ASP A 24 4.89 -18.94 1.63
CA ASP A 24 3.61 -18.71 2.31
C ASP A 24 3.86 -18.52 3.81
N GLN A 25 3.45 -17.37 4.32
CA GLN A 25 3.59 -17.01 5.72
C GLN A 25 2.26 -16.46 6.28
N THR A 26 1.10 -16.84 5.73
CA THR A 26 -0.20 -16.32 6.18
C THR A 26 -0.54 -16.69 7.63
N ARG A 27 0.20 -17.65 8.21
CA ARG A 27 0.12 -18.04 9.62
C ARG A 27 1.17 -17.35 10.52
N SER A 28 2.07 -16.55 9.95
CA SER A 28 3.11 -15.84 10.72
C SER A 28 2.53 -14.58 11.37
N TYR A 29 2.88 -14.39 12.63
CA TYR A 29 2.53 -13.16 13.35
C TYR A 29 3.42 -11.97 12.96
N HIS A 30 4.67 -12.24 12.56
CA HIS A 30 5.70 -11.21 12.36
C HIS A 30 5.98 -10.92 10.90
N ASP A 31 5.82 -11.91 10.02
CA ASP A 31 6.12 -11.77 8.60
C ASP A 31 4.90 -11.27 7.81
N ALA A 32 5.16 -10.78 6.61
CA ALA A 32 4.11 -10.50 5.63
C ALA A 32 3.50 -11.82 5.12
N ASP A 33 2.21 -11.79 4.77
CA ASP A 33 1.42 -12.95 4.33
C ASP A 33 2.15 -13.79 3.26
N PHE A 34 2.80 -13.15 2.29
CA PHE A 34 3.62 -13.79 1.27
C PHE A 34 4.99 -13.11 1.12
N ALA A 35 6.01 -13.90 0.80
CA ALA A 35 7.28 -13.39 0.27
C ALA A 35 7.49 -13.92 -1.16
N LEU A 36 7.41 -13.05 -2.16
CA LEU A 36 7.69 -13.40 -3.54
C LEU A 36 9.19 -13.41 -3.78
N MET A 37 9.71 -14.48 -4.37
CA MET A 37 11.13 -14.59 -4.69
C MET A 37 11.40 -13.93 -6.05
N LEU A 38 12.28 -12.93 -6.04
CA LEU A 38 12.69 -12.20 -7.24
C LEU A 38 13.82 -12.93 -7.95
N SER A 39 14.03 -12.62 -9.23
CA SER A 39 15.07 -13.23 -10.06
C SER A 39 16.49 -12.92 -9.58
N ASP A 40 16.68 -11.78 -8.93
CA ASP A 40 17.94 -11.36 -8.30
C ASP A 40 18.20 -12.04 -6.94
N GLY A 41 17.32 -12.96 -6.53
CA GLY A 41 17.39 -13.66 -5.24
C GLY A 41 16.82 -12.86 -4.06
N ALA A 42 16.43 -11.61 -4.28
CA ALA A 42 15.76 -10.81 -3.26
C ALA A 42 14.33 -11.29 -3.02
N ARG A 43 13.71 -10.74 -1.98
CA ARG A 43 12.32 -11.02 -1.61
C ARG A 43 11.50 -9.75 -1.71
N PHE A 44 10.28 -9.89 -2.19
CA PHE A 44 9.25 -8.87 -2.08
C PHE A 44 8.19 -9.33 -1.08
N ALA A 45 8.02 -8.58 0.01
CA ALA A 45 7.05 -8.87 1.05
C ALA A 45 5.66 -8.33 0.70
N LEU A 46 4.66 -9.19 0.62
CA LEU A 46 3.31 -8.82 0.23
C LEU A 46 2.32 -9.22 1.34
N GLU A 47 1.63 -8.23 1.87
CA GLU A 47 0.43 -8.42 2.69
C GLU A 47 -0.79 -8.45 1.77
N VAL A 48 -1.70 -9.39 2.00
CA VAL A 48 -2.97 -9.45 1.26
C VAL A 48 -4.12 -9.13 2.19
N LYS A 49 -5.05 -8.29 1.72
CA LYS A 49 -6.21 -7.85 2.51
C LYS A 49 -7.45 -7.83 1.64
N GLU A 50 -8.61 -7.79 2.28
CA GLU A 50 -9.86 -7.94 1.55
C GLU A 50 -10.97 -7.05 2.12
N LYS A 51 -11.69 -6.37 1.22
CA LYS A 51 -12.94 -5.66 1.51
C LYS A 51 -14.10 -6.51 1.02
N ARG A 52 -14.82 -7.15 1.94
CA ARG A 52 -15.96 -8.03 1.61
C ARG A 52 -17.32 -7.33 1.65
N GLN A 53 -17.38 -6.17 2.28
CA GLN A 53 -18.63 -5.45 2.54
C GLN A 53 -18.37 -3.95 2.59
N ALA A 54 -19.44 -3.19 2.36
CA ALA A 54 -19.42 -1.75 2.51
C ALA A 54 -19.17 -1.34 3.98
N TYR A 55 -18.47 -0.22 4.19
CA TYR A 55 -18.26 0.32 5.54
C TYR A 55 -19.40 1.23 5.96
N VAL A 56 -19.74 1.19 7.26
CA VAL A 56 -20.72 2.11 7.84
C VAL A 56 -20.07 3.48 8.05
N LYS A 57 -20.35 4.44 7.16
CA LYS A 57 -19.72 5.78 7.14
C LYS A 57 -19.78 6.51 8.49
N SER A 58 -20.87 6.37 9.25
CA SER A 58 -21.04 7.06 10.54
C SER A 58 -20.00 6.69 11.60
N VAL A 59 -19.29 5.57 11.41
CA VAL A 59 -18.27 5.08 12.35
C VAL A 59 -16.86 5.53 11.95
N TRP A 60 -16.67 6.06 10.73
CA TRP A 60 -15.35 6.35 10.17
C TRP A 60 -15.24 7.83 9.78
N PRO A 61 -14.34 8.60 10.43
CA PRO A 61 -14.19 10.02 10.17
C PRO A 61 -13.35 10.26 8.92
N ALA A 62 -13.92 10.04 7.74
CA ALA A 62 -13.20 10.24 6.49
C ALA A 62 -14.07 10.93 5.43
N ASN A 63 -13.46 11.92 4.76
CA ASN A 63 -14.00 12.55 3.57
C ASN A 63 -13.93 11.63 2.33
N THR A 64 -13.29 10.47 2.46
CA THR A 64 -13.21 9.45 1.41
C THR A 64 -14.59 8.82 1.17
N PRO A 65 -15.10 8.81 -0.08
CA PRO A 65 -16.33 8.11 -0.41
C PRO A 65 -16.20 6.61 -0.08
N GLU A 66 -17.20 6.04 0.59
CA GLU A 66 -17.20 4.64 1.04
C GLU A 66 -16.80 3.62 -0.03
N PRO A 67 -17.25 3.71 -1.31
CA PRO A 67 -16.83 2.75 -2.34
C PRO A 67 -15.33 2.67 -2.52
N HIS A 68 -14.63 3.77 -2.23
CA HIS A 68 -13.18 3.86 -2.32
C HIS A 68 -12.50 3.83 -0.94
N MET A 69 -13.25 3.83 0.15
CA MET A 69 -12.69 3.72 1.48
C MET A 69 -12.16 2.30 1.71
N PHE A 70 -10.95 2.20 2.26
CA PHE A 70 -10.39 0.96 2.78
C PHE A 70 -9.78 1.17 4.16
N ILE A 71 -10.02 0.21 5.07
CA ILE A 71 -9.53 0.27 6.44
C ILE A 71 -8.38 -0.72 6.59
N LEU A 72 -7.17 -0.18 6.65
CA LEU A 72 -5.95 -0.95 6.83
C LEU A 72 -5.54 -0.97 8.31
N ASP A 73 -5.02 -2.11 8.77
CA ASP A 73 -4.39 -2.17 10.08
C ASP A 73 -3.06 -1.44 10.06
N GLU A 74 -2.81 -0.57 11.04
CA GLU A 74 -1.50 0.09 11.15
C GLU A 74 -0.37 -0.93 11.37
N LEU A 75 -0.68 -2.09 11.95
CA LEU A 75 0.26 -3.19 12.04
C LEU A 75 0.67 -3.74 10.66
N THR A 76 -0.26 -3.84 9.71
CA THR A 76 0.06 -4.26 8.33
C THR A 76 1.06 -3.29 7.71
N VAL A 77 0.85 -1.99 7.88
CA VAL A 77 1.77 -0.97 7.36
C VAL A 77 3.15 -1.11 8.00
N ARG A 78 3.22 -1.28 9.32
CA ARG A 78 4.50 -1.46 10.03
C ARG A 78 5.24 -2.72 9.58
N LYS A 79 4.53 -3.81 9.29
CA LYS A 79 5.14 -5.01 8.69
C LYS A 79 5.74 -4.68 7.32
N CYS A 80 5.00 -4.03 6.43
CA CYS A 80 5.54 -3.60 5.13
C CYS A 80 6.77 -2.70 5.28
N LEU A 81 6.75 -1.75 6.22
CA LEU A 81 7.91 -0.89 6.51
C LEU A 81 9.14 -1.68 6.97
N GLY A 82 8.95 -2.76 7.74
CA GLY A 82 10.03 -3.66 8.15
C GLY A 82 10.74 -4.36 6.98
N PHE A 83 10.09 -4.46 5.82
CA PHE A 83 10.63 -5.06 4.59
C PHE A 83 10.85 -4.02 3.48
N ALA A 84 10.82 -2.73 3.81
CA ALA A 84 11.02 -1.67 2.83
C ALA A 84 12.43 -1.76 2.18
N PRO A 85 12.57 -1.34 0.91
CA PRO A 85 11.52 -0.80 0.05
C PRO A 85 10.77 -1.87 -0.76
N ARG A 86 11.11 -3.16 -0.60
CA ARG A 86 10.53 -4.27 -1.37
C ARG A 86 9.33 -4.86 -0.63
N ALA A 87 8.32 -4.04 -0.41
CA ALA A 87 7.09 -4.46 0.23
C ALA A 87 5.86 -3.73 -0.31
N GLY A 88 4.68 -4.30 -0.07
CA GLY A 88 3.41 -3.67 -0.40
C GLY A 88 2.21 -4.42 0.16
N VAL A 89 1.02 -3.89 -0.13
CA VAL A 89 -0.27 -4.46 0.22
C VAL A 89 -1.07 -4.66 -1.06
N ALA A 90 -1.58 -5.87 -1.27
CA ALA A 90 -2.61 -6.15 -2.24
C ALA A 90 -3.98 -6.21 -1.54
N VAL A 91 -4.97 -5.58 -2.12
CA VAL A 91 -6.35 -5.58 -1.63
C VAL A 91 -7.25 -6.22 -2.66
N LYS A 92 -8.06 -7.20 -2.27
CA LYS A 92 -9.23 -7.62 -3.04
C LYS A 92 -10.45 -6.83 -2.56
N ASP A 93 -10.96 -5.95 -3.39
CA ASP A 93 -12.20 -5.22 -3.17
C ASP A 93 -13.35 -5.99 -3.83
N VAL A 94 -14.00 -6.84 -3.04
CA VAL A 94 -15.09 -7.71 -3.51
C VAL A 94 -16.30 -6.87 -3.95
N ILE A 95 -16.52 -5.73 -3.29
CA ILE A 95 -17.67 -4.86 -3.59
C ILE A 95 -17.43 -4.05 -4.88
N GLY A 96 -16.20 -3.59 -5.08
CA GLY A 96 -15.79 -2.88 -6.29
C GLY A 96 -15.35 -3.79 -7.44
N GLU A 97 -15.46 -5.12 -7.29
CA GLU A 97 -15.05 -6.14 -8.26
C GLU A 97 -13.64 -5.90 -8.84
N ARG A 98 -12.68 -5.62 -7.97
CA ARG A 98 -11.32 -5.23 -8.37
C ARG A 98 -10.27 -5.65 -7.35
N TYR A 99 -9.03 -5.63 -7.78
CA TYR A 99 -7.86 -5.68 -6.93
C TYR A 99 -7.15 -4.33 -6.94
N VAL A 100 -6.45 -4.02 -5.87
CA VAL A 100 -5.69 -2.78 -5.72
C VAL A 100 -4.33 -3.10 -5.12
N PHE A 101 -3.26 -2.59 -5.71
CA PHE A 101 -1.92 -2.67 -5.16
C PHE A 101 -1.47 -1.32 -4.60
N PHE A 102 -0.89 -1.34 -3.41
CA PHE A 102 -0.15 -0.25 -2.83
C PHE A 102 1.27 -0.71 -2.53
N SER A 103 2.28 -0.03 -3.08
CA SER A 103 3.65 -0.22 -2.61
C SER A 103 3.83 0.35 -1.21
N VAL A 104 4.89 -0.04 -0.52
CA VAL A 104 5.25 0.58 0.77
C VAL A 104 5.54 2.08 0.64
N ILE A 105 5.99 2.53 -0.53
CA ILE A 105 6.21 3.95 -0.83
C ILE A 105 4.86 4.67 -0.98
N ASP A 106 3.89 4.07 -1.69
CA ASP A 106 2.52 4.61 -1.75
C ASP A 106 1.93 4.75 -0.36
N LEU A 107 2.04 3.71 0.47
CA LEU A 107 1.56 3.75 1.85
C LEU A 107 2.22 4.86 2.68
N ALA A 108 3.51 5.13 2.45
CA ALA A 108 4.22 6.18 3.17
C ALA A 108 3.76 7.58 2.76
N LEU A 109 3.57 7.80 1.46
CA LEU A 109 3.39 9.13 0.86
C LEU A 109 1.92 9.53 0.66
N MET A 110 1.01 8.58 0.44
CA MET A 110 -0.38 8.93 0.16
C MET A 110 -1.13 9.53 1.36
N PRO A 111 -2.15 10.39 1.12
CA PRO A 111 -3.07 10.86 2.14
C PRO A 111 -3.76 9.70 2.86
N ARG A 112 -3.93 9.87 4.16
CA ARG A 112 -4.58 8.89 5.03
C ARG A 112 -5.14 9.54 6.28
N VAL A 113 -6.16 8.92 6.85
CA VAL A 113 -6.65 9.26 8.19
C VAL A 113 -6.26 8.16 9.15
N ARG A 114 -5.59 8.52 10.25
CA ARG A 114 -5.27 7.59 11.35
C ARG A 114 -6.33 7.66 12.42
N VAL A 115 -6.86 6.51 12.82
CA VAL A 115 -7.85 6.41 13.89
C VAL A 115 -7.53 5.23 14.80
N ASN A 116 -7.96 5.32 16.06
CA ASN A 116 -7.93 4.20 16.98
C ASN A 116 -9.31 3.54 17.03
N ARG A 117 -9.37 2.23 16.79
CA ARG A 117 -10.59 1.45 16.94
C ARG A 117 -10.54 0.69 18.27
N ARG A 118 -11.58 0.84 19.08
CA ARG A 118 -11.78 -0.01 20.27
C ARG A 118 -11.94 -1.47 19.86
N ILE A 119 -11.22 -2.34 20.53
CA ILE A 119 -11.35 -3.79 20.42
C ILE A 119 -11.53 -4.38 21.82
N GLU A 120 -12.26 -5.48 21.89
CA GLU A 120 -12.47 -6.25 23.10
C GLU A 120 -12.04 -7.67 22.77
N ARG A 121 -10.81 -8.04 23.17
CA ARG A 121 -10.33 -9.43 23.08
C ARG A 121 -10.42 -10.08 24.45
N ASN A 122 -9.56 -9.64 25.36
CA ASN A 122 -9.54 -10.09 26.77
C ASN A 122 -9.75 -8.92 27.75
N GLN A 123 -9.39 -7.72 27.32
CA GLN A 123 -9.60 -6.44 28.00
C GLN A 123 -9.85 -5.36 26.94
N PRO A 124 -10.45 -4.20 27.31
CA PRO A 124 -10.57 -3.07 26.41
C PRO A 124 -9.19 -2.64 25.91
N ASP A 125 -9.04 -2.55 24.60
CA ASP A 125 -7.79 -2.15 23.95
C ASP A 125 -8.08 -1.31 22.69
N LEU A 126 -7.06 -0.66 22.15
CA LEU A 126 -7.15 0.17 20.95
C LEU A 126 -6.26 -0.41 19.86
N LYS A 127 -6.84 -0.60 18.67
CA LYS A 127 -6.10 -0.98 17.47
C LYS A 127 -5.98 0.22 16.53
N GLY A 128 -4.75 0.59 16.20
CA GLY A 128 -4.47 1.62 15.19
C GLY A 128 -4.94 1.19 13.80
N LYS A 129 -5.68 2.06 13.13
CA LYS A 129 -6.23 1.86 11.79
C LYS A 129 -5.90 3.04 10.90
N TRP A 130 -5.66 2.76 9.64
CA TRP A 130 -5.55 3.76 8.59
C TRP A 130 -6.78 3.65 7.69
N ILE A 131 -7.41 4.78 7.43
CA ILE A 131 -8.42 4.92 6.39
C ILE A 131 -7.70 5.46 5.18
N VAL A 132 -7.72 4.68 4.10
CA VAL A 132 -7.04 4.97 2.85
C VAL A 132 -8.04 5.01 1.69
N ASP A 133 -7.68 5.72 0.62
CA ASP A 133 -8.48 5.77 -0.60
C ASP A 133 -7.95 4.76 -1.62
N LEU A 134 -8.78 3.79 -1.99
CA LEU A 134 -8.47 2.75 -2.96
C LEU A 134 -8.05 3.31 -4.31
N ARG A 135 -8.48 4.51 -4.69
CA ARG A 135 -8.10 5.15 -5.95
C ARG A 135 -6.61 5.54 -6.01
N ASN A 136 -5.94 5.64 -4.87
CA ASN A 136 -4.52 5.98 -4.78
C ASN A 136 -3.60 4.78 -5.07
N GLY A 137 -4.16 3.58 -5.22
CA GLY A 137 -3.40 2.37 -5.55
C GLY A 137 -3.57 1.95 -7.01
N GLY A 138 -2.65 1.13 -7.50
CA GLY A 138 -2.72 0.52 -8.83
C GLY A 138 -3.93 -0.40 -8.94
N GLN A 139 -4.91 -0.02 -9.78
CA GLN A 139 -6.13 -0.81 -9.99
C GLN A 139 -5.88 -1.98 -10.92
N ALA A 140 -6.46 -3.13 -10.60
CA ALA A 140 -6.41 -4.33 -11.41
C ALA A 140 -7.76 -5.03 -11.41
N THR A 141 -8.14 -5.64 -12.53
CA THR A 141 -9.32 -6.49 -12.67
C THR A 141 -8.96 -7.98 -12.55
N THR A 142 -7.69 -8.31 -12.72
CA THR A 142 -7.15 -9.67 -12.64
C THR A 142 -5.92 -9.75 -11.73
N LEU A 143 -5.60 -10.95 -11.25
CA LEU A 143 -4.37 -11.20 -10.49
C LEU A 143 -3.10 -11.01 -11.33
N ASP A 144 -3.21 -11.18 -12.65
CA ASP A 144 -2.19 -10.82 -13.63
C ASP A 144 -1.80 -9.36 -13.55
N GLU A 145 -2.79 -8.48 -13.70
CA GLU A 145 -2.60 -7.03 -13.66
C GLU A 145 -2.07 -6.60 -12.28
N LEU A 146 -2.55 -7.24 -11.22
CA LEU A 146 -2.05 -7.02 -9.86
C LEU A 146 -0.55 -7.35 -9.75
N LEU A 147 -0.10 -8.49 -10.27
CA LEU A 147 1.34 -8.80 -10.34
C LEU A 147 2.10 -7.83 -11.25
N GLY A 148 1.48 -7.39 -12.34
CA GLY A 148 2.04 -6.38 -13.25
C GLY A 148 2.36 -5.07 -12.54
N HIS A 149 1.50 -4.62 -11.61
CA HIS A 149 1.77 -3.45 -10.76
C HIS A 149 2.99 -3.67 -9.85
N ILE A 150 3.13 -4.85 -9.24
CA ILE A 150 4.29 -5.19 -8.42
C ILE A 150 5.58 -5.18 -9.26
N GLN A 151 5.53 -5.79 -10.45
CA GLN A 151 6.67 -5.84 -11.37
C GLN A 151 7.06 -4.45 -11.86
N THR A 152 6.09 -3.60 -12.20
CA THR A 152 6.31 -2.21 -12.61
C THR A 152 6.94 -1.41 -11.48
N TYR A 153 6.44 -1.55 -10.26
CA TYR A 153 7.04 -0.93 -9.08
C TYR A 153 8.50 -1.36 -8.88
N LEU A 154 8.78 -2.66 -8.95
CA LEU A 154 10.13 -3.21 -8.80
C LEU A 154 11.08 -2.75 -9.90
N ALA A 155 10.62 -2.68 -11.15
CA ALA A 155 11.41 -2.23 -12.28
C ALA A 155 11.79 -0.75 -12.17
N ASN A 156 10.90 0.08 -11.62
CA ASN A 156 11.12 1.52 -11.46
C ASN A 156 11.65 1.91 -10.07
N LEU A 157 11.88 0.94 -9.18
CA LEU A 157 12.14 1.18 -7.77
C LEU A 157 13.32 2.13 -7.51
N HIS A 158 14.40 1.98 -8.28
CA HIS A 158 15.57 2.85 -8.14
C HIS A 158 15.21 4.31 -8.47
N SER A 159 14.56 4.52 -9.62
CA SER A 159 14.14 5.85 -10.06
C SER A 159 13.15 6.47 -9.08
N ILE A 160 12.19 5.70 -8.58
CA ILE A 160 11.21 6.16 -7.57
C ILE A 160 11.91 6.70 -6.32
N LEU A 161 12.96 6.02 -5.84
CA LEU A 161 13.63 6.38 -4.60
C LEU A 161 14.62 7.54 -4.77
N TYR A 162 15.25 7.68 -5.95
CA TYR A 162 16.46 8.50 -6.07
C TYR A 162 16.48 9.47 -7.26
N GLU A 163 15.60 9.30 -8.26
CA GLU A 163 15.65 10.08 -9.51
C GLU A 163 14.38 10.90 -9.76
N ILE A 164 13.23 10.45 -9.27
CA ILE A 164 11.98 11.21 -9.35
C ILE A 164 12.06 12.36 -8.34
N HIS A 165 12.39 13.54 -8.86
CA HIS A 165 12.42 14.78 -8.09
C HIS A 165 11.03 15.38 -7.77
N PRO A 166 10.02 15.31 -8.66
CA PRO A 166 8.65 15.69 -8.32
C PRO A 166 8.05 14.83 -7.20
N CYS A 167 6.92 15.26 -6.63
CA CYS A 167 6.14 14.41 -5.73
C CYS A 167 5.83 13.07 -6.41
N TYR A 168 6.08 11.96 -5.70
CA TYR A 168 5.79 10.63 -6.21
C TYR A 168 4.32 10.30 -6.01
N GLY A 169 3.69 9.78 -7.07
CA GLY A 169 2.28 9.40 -7.10
C GLY A 169 1.34 10.59 -7.35
N ASP A 170 0.17 10.28 -7.89
CA ASP A 170 -0.91 11.23 -8.10
C ASP A 170 -2.07 10.86 -7.17
N TYR A 171 -2.09 11.44 -5.96
CA TYR A 171 -3.04 11.04 -4.93
C TYR A 171 -4.29 11.91 -4.89
N VAL A 172 -5.45 11.26 -4.75
CA VAL A 172 -6.75 11.93 -4.72
C VAL A 172 -6.85 12.89 -3.54
N GLY A 173 -7.27 14.11 -3.85
CA GLY A 173 -7.47 15.18 -2.87
C GLY A 173 -6.19 15.93 -2.53
N GLU A 174 -5.06 15.57 -3.13
CA GLU A 174 -3.86 16.40 -3.07
C GLU A 174 -3.90 17.50 -4.12
N THR A 175 -3.32 18.64 -3.77
CA THR A 175 -2.97 19.71 -4.70
C THR A 175 -1.48 19.91 -4.59
N VAL A 176 -0.74 19.27 -5.50
CA VAL A 176 0.71 19.49 -5.63
C VAL A 176 0.88 20.76 -6.44
N GLY A 177 1.53 21.77 -5.87
CA GLY A 177 1.75 23.04 -6.57
C GLY A 177 2.76 22.89 -7.72
N ASP A 178 2.49 23.51 -8.86
CA ASP A 178 3.36 23.51 -10.06
C ASP A 178 4.66 24.34 -9.91
N GLY A 179 5.08 24.63 -8.68
CA GLY A 179 6.18 25.54 -8.39
C GLY A 179 7.55 24.85 -8.45
N GLY A 180 8.48 25.38 -9.24
CA GLY A 180 9.89 25.02 -9.19
C GLY A 180 10.55 24.93 -10.56
N ILE A 181 11.86 25.17 -10.61
CA ILE A 181 12.69 24.85 -11.78
C ILE A 181 13.42 23.55 -11.42
N THR A 182 13.37 22.51 -12.26
CA THR A 182 14.21 21.32 -12.09
C THR A 182 15.67 21.76 -12.01
N ARG A 183 16.31 21.65 -10.84
CA ARG A 183 17.68 22.14 -10.61
C ARG A 183 18.60 21.01 -10.20
N ARG A 184 19.85 21.11 -10.67
CA ARG A 184 20.88 20.08 -10.53
C ARG A 184 21.40 19.97 -9.08
N PRO A 185 21.84 18.78 -8.64
CA PRO A 185 22.29 18.51 -7.26
C PRO A 185 23.35 19.46 -6.71
N GLU A 186 24.13 20.08 -7.58
CA GLU A 186 25.17 21.08 -7.26
C GLU A 186 24.66 22.36 -6.57
N HIS A 187 23.34 22.59 -6.50
CA HIS A 187 22.72 23.78 -5.90
C HIS A 187 22.25 23.58 -4.44
N TRP A 188 22.36 22.38 -3.85
CA TRP A 188 21.79 22.04 -2.53
C TRP A 188 22.34 22.91 -1.38
N SER A 189 23.59 23.38 -1.47
CA SER A 189 24.19 24.22 -0.43
C SER A 189 23.54 25.61 -0.28
N GLN A 190 22.77 26.09 -1.27
CA GLN A 190 22.05 27.36 -1.21
C GLN A 190 20.67 27.26 -0.54
N ASP A 191 20.05 26.08 -0.47
CA ASP A 191 18.66 25.92 -0.03
C ASP A 191 18.46 26.09 1.48
N VAL A 192 19.48 25.77 2.29
CA VAL A 192 19.43 25.92 3.76
C VAL A 192 19.30 27.39 4.18
N ARG A 193 19.66 28.34 3.31
CA ARG A 193 19.55 29.79 3.61
C ARG A 193 18.15 30.34 3.37
N ASN A 194 17.40 29.83 2.40
CA ASN A 194 16.10 30.38 2.02
C ASN A 194 14.94 29.83 2.85
N SER A 195 15.09 28.65 3.44
CA SER A 195 14.09 28.03 4.32
C SER A 195 14.17 28.53 5.78
N ARG A 196 15.11 29.43 6.10
CA ARG A 196 15.32 29.99 7.45
C ARG A 196 15.09 31.50 7.57
N ARG A 197 14.61 32.17 6.51
CA ARG A 197 14.19 33.58 6.61
C ARG A 197 12.70 33.62 6.88
N ASP A 198 12.38 33.44 8.15
CA ASP A 198 11.33 34.14 8.91
C ASP A 198 11.36 33.58 10.34
N ALA A 199 12.27 34.15 11.14
CA ALA A 199 12.26 34.14 12.59
C ALA A 199 12.63 35.54 13.06
#